data_AF-A0A1F2R1N5-F1
#
_entry.id   AF-A0A1F2R1N5-F1
#
_cell.length_a   1.000
_cell.length_b   1.000
_cell.length_c   1.000
_cell.angle_alpha   90.00
_cell.angle_beta   90.00
_cell.angle_gamma   90.00
#
_symmetry.space_group_name_H-M   'P 1'
#
loop_
_entity.id
_entity.type
_entity.pdbx_description
1 polymer ?
#
loop_
_entity_poly.entity_id
_entity_poly.type
_entity_poly.pdbx_seq_one_letter_code
_entity_poly.pdbx_strand_id
1 'polypeptide(L)'
;MCRSGNLLHEFAPAGDLLDVAEAIVRVFHRLGDHEHKHMNRMKFLIKALGWEGYHDAYEKERERIRVEGGAKLSFSPNDPPVEHAPTGARGPAPSPADVATRAASSIVQGPGITPAVKPELATTAADFARWEKTNVRPQKQEGCSTATAFFGRIELPRVKQLLADLETMTSESAEPQDYVDLAETSEFRPQTMAGECAS
;
A
#
# COMPACT_ATOMS: atom_id res chain seq x y z
N MET A 1 21.76 -16.92 -10.29
CA MET A 1 20.79 -17.77 -10.98
C MET A 1 19.46 -17.59 -10.25
N CYS A 2 18.50 -16.86 -10.84
CA CYS A 2 17.19 -16.60 -10.22
C CYS A 2 16.53 -17.93 -9.90
N ARG A 3 16.60 -18.38 -8.65
CA ARG A 3 15.71 -19.45 -8.19
C ARG A 3 14.36 -18.78 -8.02
N SER A 4 13.47 -19.06 -8.97
CA SER A 4 12.03 -18.90 -8.79
C SER A 4 11.63 -19.38 -7.40
N GLY A 5 10.63 -18.74 -6.79
CA GLY A 5 10.07 -19.23 -5.55
C GLY A 5 9.66 -20.70 -5.67
N ASN A 6 9.72 -21.44 -4.57
CA ASN A 6 9.18 -22.78 -4.51
C ASN A 6 7.65 -22.72 -4.37
N LEU A 7 6.95 -23.68 -4.99
CA LEU A 7 5.50 -23.76 -4.93
C LEU A 7 5.07 -24.15 -3.51
N LEU A 8 4.34 -23.26 -2.84
CA LEU A 8 3.78 -23.52 -1.51
C LEU A 8 2.38 -24.16 -1.58
N HIS A 9 1.51 -23.62 -2.45
CA HIS A 9 0.18 -24.16 -2.75
C HIS A 9 -0.05 -24.12 -4.26
N GLU A 10 -0.57 -25.20 -4.82
CA GLU A 10 -1.14 -25.17 -6.19
C GLU A 10 -2.30 -24.16 -6.26
N PHE A 11 -3.08 -24.09 -5.18
CA PHE A 11 -4.18 -23.14 -5.03
C PHE A 11 -4.45 -22.86 -3.54
N ALA A 12 -4.63 -21.59 -3.19
CA ALA A 12 -5.09 -21.18 -1.87
C ALA A 12 -6.42 -20.43 -2.01
N PRO A 13 -7.52 -20.90 -1.37
CA PRO A 13 -8.78 -20.18 -1.34
C PRO A 13 -8.64 -18.77 -0.74
N ALA A 14 -9.50 -17.83 -1.15
CA ALA A 14 -9.45 -16.46 -0.65
C ALA A 14 -9.59 -16.37 0.88
N GLY A 15 -10.38 -17.26 1.49
CA GLY A 15 -10.56 -17.33 2.94
C GLY A 15 -9.29 -17.74 3.70
N ASP A 16 -8.39 -18.50 3.07
CA ASP A 16 -7.17 -19.00 3.70
C ASP A 16 -5.99 -18.04 3.50
N LEU A 17 -6.14 -16.99 2.69
CA LEU A 17 -5.05 -16.13 2.27
C LEU A 17 -4.36 -15.45 3.47
N LEU A 18 -5.14 -15.01 4.45
CA LEU A 18 -4.61 -14.37 5.66
C LEU A 18 -3.89 -15.38 6.55
N ASP A 19 -4.44 -16.57 6.77
CA ASP A 19 -3.78 -17.65 7.52
C ASP A 19 -2.45 -18.08 6.85
N VAL A 20 -2.44 -18.15 5.52
CA VAL A 20 -1.24 -18.45 4.73
C VAL A 20 -0.18 -17.36 4.93
N ALA A 21 -0.56 -16.10 4.79
CA ALA A 21 0.35 -14.97 4.95
C ALA A 21 0.89 -14.90 6.39
N GLU A 22 0.01 -15.05 7.37
CA GLU A 22 0.36 -15.03 8.79
C GLU A 22 1.32 -16.17 9.14
N ALA A 23 1.09 -17.39 8.66
CA ALA A 23 2.02 -18.49 8.87
C ALA A 23 3.41 -18.20 8.29
N ILE A 24 3.48 -17.65 7.07
CA ILE A 24 4.74 -17.24 6.44
C ILE A 24 5.47 -16.20 7.31
N VAL A 25 4.75 -15.19 7.79
CA VAL A 25 5.31 -14.11 8.62
C VAL A 25 5.76 -14.66 9.98
N ARG A 26 4.95 -15.47 10.67
CA ARG A 26 5.29 -16.03 11.98
C ARG A 26 6.48 -17.01 11.91
N VAL A 27 6.58 -17.83 10.86
CA VAL A 27 7.76 -18.68 10.63
C VAL A 27 9.01 -17.83 10.42
N PHE A 28 8.92 -16.78 9.60
CA PHE A 28 10.06 -15.91 9.33
C PHE A 28 10.44 -15.05 10.53
N HIS A 29 9.48 -14.56 11.31
CA HIS A 29 9.73 -13.86 12.55
C HIS A 29 10.49 -14.75 13.54
N ARG A 30 10.03 -15.99 13.74
CA ARG A 30 10.60 -16.94 14.70
C ARG A 30 11.96 -17.52 14.31
N LEU A 31 12.20 -17.76 13.02
CA LEU A 31 13.39 -18.48 12.54
C LEU A 31 14.34 -17.62 11.69
N GLY A 32 13.91 -16.42 11.29
CA GLY A 32 14.70 -15.50 10.47
C GLY A 32 15.89 -14.93 11.24
N ASP A 33 16.93 -14.57 10.48
CA ASP A 33 18.09 -13.85 11.01
C ASP A 33 17.80 -12.34 10.97
N HIS A 34 17.55 -11.76 12.15
CA HIS A 34 17.31 -10.32 12.31
C HIS A 34 18.55 -9.56 12.77
N GLU A 35 19.65 -10.25 13.04
CA GLU A 35 20.92 -9.65 13.46
C GLU A 35 21.76 -9.24 12.24
N HIS A 36 21.90 -10.14 11.26
CA HIS A 36 22.71 -9.91 10.08
C HIS A 36 21.87 -9.35 8.93
N LYS A 37 21.93 -8.02 8.75
CA LYS A 37 21.20 -7.31 7.68
C LYS A 37 21.35 -7.91 6.27
N HIS A 38 22.49 -8.51 5.95
CA HIS A 38 22.74 -9.12 4.64
C HIS A 38 22.12 -10.52 4.49
N MET A 39 21.72 -11.17 5.59
CA MET A 39 21.05 -12.48 5.63
C MET A 39 19.58 -12.39 6.06
N ASN A 40 19.05 -11.20 6.31
CA ASN A 40 17.69 -10.94 6.81
C ASN A 40 16.54 -11.17 5.81
N ARG A 41 16.78 -11.84 4.68
CA ARG A 41 15.74 -12.13 3.69
C ARG A 41 15.36 -13.59 3.80
N MET A 42 14.06 -13.88 3.74
CA MET A 42 13.49 -15.25 3.87
C MET A 42 14.16 -16.30 2.99
N LYS A 43 14.69 -15.92 1.82
CA LYS A 43 15.48 -16.81 0.96
C LYS A 43 16.67 -17.47 1.67
N PHE A 44 17.29 -16.78 2.63
CA PHE A 44 18.43 -17.30 3.40
C PHE A 44 17.97 -18.27 4.49
N LEU A 45 16.83 -17.99 5.13
CA LEU A 45 16.17 -18.94 6.03
C LEU A 45 15.84 -20.25 5.30
N ILE A 46 15.18 -20.17 4.14
CA ILE A 46 14.84 -21.35 3.33
C ILE A 46 16.11 -22.10 2.89
N LYS A 47 17.19 -21.37 2.57
CA LYS A 47 18.48 -21.99 2.22
C LYS A 47 19.10 -22.74 3.40
N ALA A 48 18.96 -22.22 4.63
CA ALA A 48 19.51 -22.81 5.83
C ALA A 48 18.71 -24.04 6.29
N LEU A 49 17.37 -23.97 6.26
CA LEU A 49 16.48 -25.08 6.65
C LEU A 49 16.31 -26.14 5.57
N GLY A 50 16.54 -25.78 4.31
CA GLY A 50 16.03 -26.54 3.17
C GLY A 50 14.54 -26.30 2.93
N TRP A 51 14.08 -26.67 1.73
CA TRP A 51 12.68 -26.46 1.34
C TRP A 51 11.70 -27.26 2.21
N GLU A 52 11.97 -28.56 2.40
CA GLU A 52 11.13 -29.44 3.24
C GLU A 52 11.08 -28.94 4.69
N GLY A 53 12.22 -28.54 5.26
CA GLY A 53 12.28 -28.02 6.63
C GLY A 53 11.49 -26.72 6.81
N TYR A 54 11.52 -25.82 5.80
CA TYR A 54 10.68 -24.62 5.81
C TYR A 54 9.20 -24.97 5.67
N HIS A 55 8.85 -25.87 4.75
CA HIS A 55 7.46 -26.30 4.52
C HIS A 55 6.86 -26.95 5.78
N ASP A 56 7.61 -27.80 6.48
CA ASP A 56 7.18 -28.41 7.74
C ASP A 56 6.98 -27.37 8.85
N ALA A 57 7.85 -26.37 8.93
CA ALA A 57 7.70 -25.27 9.87
C ALA A 57 6.44 -24.46 9.56
N TYR A 58 6.16 -24.22 8.28
CA TYR A 58 4.97 -23.52 7.79
C TYR A 58 3.68 -24.28 8.11
N GLU A 59 3.59 -25.59 7.85
CA GLU A 59 2.38 -26.36 8.13
C GLU A 59 2.08 -26.47 9.63
N LYS A 60 3.12 -26.60 10.47
CA LYS A 60 2.97 -26.53 11.94
C LYS A 60 2.41 -25.18 12.39
N GLU A 61 2.87 -24.11 11.75
CA GLU A 61 2.42 -22.76 12.03
C GLU A 61 0.97 -22.55 11.62
N ARG A 62 0.58 -23.05 10.44
CA ARG A 62 -0.82 -23.05 9.97
C ARG A 62 -1.76 -23.81 10.88
N GLU A 63 -1.34 -24.97 11.36
CA GLU A 63 -2.16 -25.72 12.32
C GLU A 63 -2.34 -24.95 13.63
N ARG A 64 -1.29 -24.25 14.10
CA ARG A 64 -1.42 -23.41 15.29
C ARG A 64 -2.40 -22.25 15.08
N ILE A 65 -2.31 -21.55 13.95
CA ILE A 65 -3.25 -20.46 13.60
C ILE A 65 -4.68 -20.99 13.54
N ARG A 66 -4.89 -22.16 12.95
CA ARG A 66 -6.21 -22.81 12.90
C ARG A 66 -6.76 -23.12 14.29
N VAL A 67 -5.93 -23.65 15.20
CA VAL A 67 -6.31 -23.91 16.59
C VAL A 67 -6.60 -22.61 17.36
N GLU A 68 -5.88 -21.53 17.06
CA GLU A 68 -6.12 -20.18 17.62
C GLU A 68 -7.40 -19.53 17.05
N GLY A 69 -8.03 -20.14 16.05
CA GLY A 69 -9.31 -19.72 15.46
C GLY A 69 -9.21 -19.02 14.11
N GLY A 70 -8.00 -18.92 13.54
CA GLY A 70 -7.73 -18.37 12.22
C GLY A 70 -8.02 -16.87 12.08
N ALA A 71 -7.66 -16.32 10.92
CA ALA A 71 -8.00 -14.97 10.53
C ALA A 71 -9.52 -14.84 10.30
N LYS A 72 -10.11 -13.81 10.91
CA LYS A 72 -11.54 -13.54 10.80
C LYS A 72 -11.79 -12.39 9.83
N LEU A 73 -12.43 -12.70 8.72
CA LEU A 73 -12.93 -11.70 7.79
C LEU A 73 -14.30 -11.18 8.26
N SER A 74 -14.51 -9.88 8.13
CA SER A 74 -15.80 -9.23 8.43
C SER A 74 -16.88 -9.51 7.38
N PHE A 75 -16.50 -10.17 6.30
CA PHE A 75 -17.36 -10.54 5.17
C PHE A 75 -17.06 -11.98 4.72
N SER A 76 -17.96 -12.54 3.91
CA SER A 76 -17.78 -13.87 3.33
C SER A 76 -16.65 -13.86 2.30
N PRO A 77 -15.63 -14.73 2.38
CA PRO A 77 -14.52 -14.74 1.42
C PRO A 77 -14.95 -15.00 -0.03
N ASN A 78 -16.05 -15.74 -0.22
CA ASN A 78 -16.59 -16.07 -1.54
C ASN A 78 -17.61 -15.03 -2.05
N ASP A 79 -17.98 -14.07 -1.21
CA ASP A 79 -18.94 -13.02 -1.54
C ASP A 79 -18.53 -11.71 -0.86
N PRO A 80 -17.43 -11.07 -1.33
CA PRO A 80 -16.95 -9.81 -0.76
C PRO A 80 -17.90 -8.66 -1.12
N PRO A 81 -18.02 -7.65 -0.24
CA PRO A 81 -18.86 -6.48 -0.51
C PRO A 81 -18.34 -5.73 -1.74
N VAL A 82 -19.26 -5.25 -2.57
CA VAL A 82 -18.94 -4.42 -3.74
C VAL A 82 -18.72 -2.98 -3.28
N GLU A 83 -17.57 -2.41 -3.59
CA GLU A 83 -17.32 -0.99 -3.37
C GLU A 83 -18.22 -0.15 -4.29
N HIS A 84 -19.09 0.66 -3.69
CA HIS A 84 -19.98 1.57 -4.41
C HIS A 84 -19.35 2.95 -4.53
N ALA A 85 -19.73 3.67 -5.59
CA ALA A 85 -19.31 5.06 -5.74
C ALA A 85 -19.79 5.89 -4.53
N PRO A 86 -18.95 6.80 -4.00
CA PRO A 86 -19.35 7.64 -2.89
C PRO A 86 -20.58 8.49 -3.27
N THR A 87 -21.57 8.53 -2.38
CA THR A 87 -22.84 9.25 -2.58
C THR A 87 -22.74 10.74 -2.28
N GLY A 88 -21.59 11.20 -1.76
CA GLY A 88 -21.34 12.60 -1.45
C GLY A 88 -21.35 13.46 -2.73
N ALA A 89 -22.03 14.61 -2.67
CA ALA A 89 -21.96 15.59 -3.74
C ALA A 89 -20.53 16.13 -3.82
N ARG A 90 -19.83 15.83 -4.92
CA ARG A 90 -18.52 16.41 -5.19
C ARG A 90 -18.66 17.93 -5.23
N GLY A 91 -17.86 18.64 -4.44
CA GLY A 91 -17.81 20.11 -4.48
C GLY A 91 -17.48 20.62 -5.89
N PRO A 92 -17.83 21.88 -6.21
CA PRO A 92 -17.56 22.45 -7.52
C PRO A 92 -16.06 22.43 -7.81
N ALA A 93 -15.71 22.24 -9.08
CA ALA A 93 -14.33 22.40 -9.52
C ALA A 93 -13.84 23.83 -9.21
N PRO A 94 -12.60 24.01 -8.75
CA PRO A 94 -12.05 25.33 -8.50
C PRO A 94 -12.01 26.16 -9.79
N SER A 95 -12.19 27.48 -9.69
CA SER A 95 -12.12 28.34 -10.87
C SER A 95 -10.69 28.39 -11.42
N PRO A 96 -10.49 28.68 -12.72
CA PRO A 96 -9.17 28.89 -13.29
C PRO A 96 -8.37 29.98 -12.56
N ALA A 97 -9.04 31.02 -12.04
CA ALA A 97 -8.41 32.06 -11.23
C ALA A 97 -7.90 31.50 -9.89
N ASP A 98 -8.69 30.66 -9.21
CA ASP A 98 -8.24 30.02 -7.97
C ASP A 98 -7.07 29.06 -8.20
N VAL A 99 -7.02 28.40 -9.38
CA VAL A 99 -5.90 27.57 -9.80
C VAL A 99 -4.66 28.45 -10.06
N ALA A 100 -4.84 29.61 -10.70
CA ALA A 100 -3.78 30.58 -10.96
C ALA A 100 -3.11 31.10 -9.70
N THR A 101 -3.93 31.59 -8.76
CA THR A 101 -3.46 32.12 -7.48
C THR A 101 -2.69 31.03 -6.72
N ARG A 102 -3.18 29.79 -6.74
CA ARG A 102 -2.50 28.65 -6.14
C ARG A 102 -1.17 28.33 -6.79
N ALA A 103 -1.13 28.20 -8.12
CA ALA A 103 0.11 27.88 -8.83
C ALA A 103 1.17 28.97 -8.65
N ALA A 104 0.76 30.25 -8.64
CA ALA A 104 1.64 31.38 -8.36
C ALA A 104 2.14 31.40 -6.90
N SER A 105 1.36 30.90 -5.95
CA SER A 105 1.76 30.79 -4.53
C SER A 105 2.60 29.54 -4.20
N SER A 106 2.81 28.64 -5.17
CA SER A 106 3.50 27.36 -4.93
C SER A 106 5.01 27.57 -4.83
N ILE A 107 5.61 27.14 -3.72
CA ILE A 107 7.06 27.22 -3.51
C ILE A 107 7.69 25.92 -4.03
N VAL A 108 8.44 25.99 -5.12
CA VAL A 108 9.22 24.83 -5.61
C VAL A 108 10.41 24.60 -4.67
N GLN A 109 10.46 23.43 -4.05
CA GLN A 109 11.56 22.99 -3.19
C GLN A 109 12.23 21.77 -3.83
N GLY A 110 13.53 21.85 -4.09
CA GLY A 110 14.30 20.72 -4.63
C GLY A 110 15.79 21.05 -4.73
N PRO A 111 16.69 20.04 -4.63
CA PRO A 111 18.11 20.26 -4.84
C PRO A 111 18.40 20.66 -6.29
N GLY A 112 19.15 21.76 -6.49
CA GLY A 112 19.55 22.23 -7.83
C GLY A 112 18.77 23.45 -8.33
N ILE A 113 18.54 23.54 -9.65
CA ILE A 113 17.88 24.67 -10.29
C ILE A 113 16.38 24.65 -9.93
N THR A 114 15.92 25.71 -9.27
CA THR A 114 14.50 25.92 -8.96
C THR A 114 13.86 26.76 -10.07
N PRO A 115 13.11 26.16 -11.01
CA PRO A 115 12.49 26.94 -12.08
C PRO A 115 11.43 27.88 -11.51
N ALA A 116 11.39 29.11 -12.02
CA ALA A 116 10.28 30.01 -11.73
C ALA A 116 8.99 29.48 -12.36
N VAL A 117 8.04 29.05 -11.54
CA VAL A 117 6.74 28.57 -12.01
C VAL A 117 5.93 29.77 -12.48
N LYS A 118 5.82 29.94 -13.80
CA LYS A 118 4.85 30.84 -14.42
C LYS A 118 3.68 29.97 -14.91
N PRO A 119 2.52 29.97 -14.23
CA PRO A 119 1.40 29.13 -14.65
C PRO A 119 0.83 29.66 -15.97
N GLU A 120 1.02 28.89 -17.04
CA GLU A 120 0.34 29.11 -18.31
C GLU A 120 -0.99 28.35 -18.27
N LEU A 121 -2.08 29.07 -17.99
CA LEU A 121 -3.41 28.49 -17.76
C LEU A 121 -4.30 28.55 -19.01
N ALA A 122 -3.77 29.08 -20.12
CA ALA A 122 -4.44 29.07 -21.41
C ALA A 122 -4.40 27.65 -21.99
N THR A 123 -5.28 26.77 -21.49
CA THR A 123 -5.47 25.43 -22.06
C THR A 123 -6.45 25.55 -23.21
N THR A 124 -6.05 25.13 -24.42
CA THR A 124 -6.99 25.04 -25.53
C THR A 124 -7.83 23.76 -25.41
N ALA A 125 -8.98 23.72 -26.09
CA ALA A 125 -9.77 22.48 -26.19
C ALA A 125 -8.95 21.30 -26.78
N ALA A 126 -8.00 21.59 -27.68
CA ALA A 126 -7.12 20.60 -28.28
C ALA A 126 -6.10 20.03 -27.26
N ASP A 127 -5.59 20.87 -26.36
CA ASP A 127 -4.66 20.44 -25.31
C ASP A 127 -5.37 19.54 -24.30
N PHE A 128 -6.58 19.91 -23.90
CA PHE A 128 -7.40 19.09 -23.00
C PHE A 128 -7.73 17.72 -23.63
N ALA A 129 -8.18 17.69 -24.89
CA ALA A 129 -8.48 16.43 -25.58
C ALA A 129 -7.26 15.50 -25.69
N ARG A 130 -6.07 16.07 -25.91
CA ARG A 130 -4.81 15.30 -25.93
C ARG A 130 -4.48 14.73 -24.56
N TRP A 131 -4.63 15.53 -23.51
CA TRP A 131 -4.43 15.09 -22.13
C TRP A 131 -5.40 13.97 -21.76
N GLU A 132 -6.69 14.13 -22.07
CA GLU A 132 -7.75 13.16 -21.78
C GLU A 132 -7.42 11.80 -22.42
N LYS A 133 -7.07 11.78 -23.71
CA LYS A 133 -6.71 10.56 -24.44
C LYS A 133 -5.51 9.81 -23.85
N THR A 134 -4.57 10.52 -23.23
CA THR A 134 -3.29 9.95 -22.77
C THR A 134 -3.28 9.62 -21.28
N ASN A 135 -4.07 10.33 -20.48
CA ASN A 135 -4.04 10.23 -19.02
C ASN A 135 -5.31 9.64 -18.43
N VAL A 136 -6.45 9.66 -19.16
CA VAL A 136 -7.73 9.18 -18.64
C VAL A 136 -8.05 7.80 -19.20
N ARG A 137 -8.51 6.90 -18.31
CA ARG A 137 -8.98 5.56 -18.66
C ARG A 137 -10.36 5.32 -18.04
N PRO A 138 -11.31 4.71 -18.74
CA PRO A 138 -12.59 4.31 -18.15
C PRO A 138 -12.34 3.26 -17.06
N GLN A 139 -13.15 3.31 -16.00
CA GLN A 139 -13.18 2.27 -14.97
C GLN A 139 -14.29 1.24 -15.29
N LYS A 140 -14.34 0.17 -14.50
CA LYS A 140 -15.39 -0.88 -14.63
C LYS A 140 -16.79 -0.31 -14.35
N GLN A 141 -16.86 0.67 -13.45
CA GLN A 141 -18.08 1.35 -13.04
C GLN A 141 -18.52 2.33 -14.13
N GLU A 142 -19.78 2.25 -14.53
CA GLU A 142 -20.35 3.11 -15.56
C GLU A 142 -20.24 4.59 -15.16
N GLY A 143 -19.77 5.43 -16.08
CA GLY A 143 -19.56 6.86 -15.84
C GLY A 143 -18.32 7.22 -15.01
N CYS A 144 -17.54 6.23 -14.56
CA CYS A 144 -16.30 6.47 -13.81
C CYS A 144 -15.05 6.39 -14.69
N SER A 145 -14.08 7.27 -14.42
CA SER A 145 -12.78 7.32 -15.09
C SER A 145 -11.65 7.49 -14.08
N THR A 146 -10.44 7.06 -14.42
CA THR A 146 -9.23 7.27 -13.61
C THR A 146 -8.17 8.04 -14.40
N ALA A 147 -7.36 8.83 -13.69
CA ALA A 147 -6.23 9.56 -14.23
C ALA A 147 -4.93 9.24 -13.47
N THR A 148 -4.60 7.96 -13.29
CA THR A 148 -3.49 7.50 -12.43
C THR A 148 -2.14 8.17 -12.75
N ALA A 149 -1.83 8.35 -14.03
CA ALA A 149 -0.58 9.01 -14.46
C ALA A 149 -0.51 10.49 -14.04
N PHE A 150 -1.66 11.14 -13.92
CA PHE A 150 -1.76 12.50 -13.40
C PHE A 150 -1.58 12.52 -11.88
N PHE A 151 -2.24 11.62 -11.14
CA PHE A 151 -2.13 11.53 -9.68
C PHE A 151 -0.71 11.26 -9.19
N GLY A 152 0.09 10.50 -9.95
CA GLY A 152 1.50 10.25 -9.62
C GLY A 152 2.41 11.49 -9.66
N ARG A 153 1.91 12.66 -10.10
CA ARG A 153 2.65 13.92 -10.16
C ARG A 153 2.13 14.97 -9.16
N ILE A 154 1.14 14.62 -8.35
CA ILE A 154 0.53 15.54 -7.38
C ILE A 154 1.25 15.42 -6.04
N GLU A 155 1.52 16.55 -5.40
CA GLU A 155 2.08 16.61 -4.05
C GLU A 155 1.18 15.87 -3.04
N LEU A 156 1.76 14.91 -2.31
CA LEU A 156 1.05 14.06 -1.36
C LEU A 156 0.24 14.84 -0.30
N PRO A 157 0.74 15.95 0.30
CA PRO A 157 -0.04 16.74 1.26
C PRO A 157 -1.36 17.25 0.69
N ARG A 158 -1.40 17.53 -0.62
CA ARG A 158 -2.60 18.03 -1.30
C ARG A 158 -3.64 16.93 -1.47
N VAL A 159 -3.20 15.73 -1.84
CA VAL A 159 -4.08 14.57 -1.95
C VAL A 159 -4.70 14.27 -0.59
N LYS A 160 -3.90 14.27 0.48
CA LYS A 160 -4.38 14.08 1.86
C LYS A 160 -5.44 15.10 2.26
N GLN A 161 -5.22 16.39 2.02
CA GLN A 161 -6.20 17.42 2.36
C GLN A 161 -7.55 17.23 1.65
N LEU A 162 -7.53 16.76 0.39
CA LEU A 162 -8.75 16.57 -0.40
C LEU A 162 -9.50 15.29 -0.03
N LEU A 163 -8.80 14.28 0.47
CA LEU A 163 -9.37 13.00 0.90
C LEU A 163 -9.62 12.93 2.41
N ALA A 164 -9.39 14.03 3.13
CA ALA A 164 -9.48 14.06 4.59
C ALA A 164 -10.88 13.67 5.11
N ASP A 165 -11.94 13.96 4.35
CA ASP A 165 -13.31 13.56 4.65
C ASP A 165 -13.60 12.07 4.34
N LEU A 166 -12.72 11.42 3.57
CA LEU A 166 -12.81 10.00 3.19
C LEU A 166 -11.83 9.12 3.99
N GLU A 167 -10.93 9.69 4.78
CA GLU A 167 -10.06 8.95 5.70
C GLU A 167 -10.88 8.46 6.91
N THR A 168 -11.45 7.26 6.77
CA THR A 168 -12.32 6.65 7.79
C THR A 168 -11.60 6.15 9.04
N MET A 169 -10.27 5.99 8.98
CA MET A 169 -9.44 5.60 10.12
C MET A 169 -8.55 6.79 10.51
N THR A 170 -8.77 7.33 11.70
CA THR A 170 -7.89 8.32 12.31
C THR A 170 -7.09 7.66 13.42
N SER A 171 -5.96 8.27 13.82
CA SER A 171 -5.22 7.82 15.01
C SER A 171 -6.06 7.84 16.29
N GLU A 172 -7.15 8.62 16.31
CA GLU A 172 -8.07 8.74 17.43
C GLU A 172 -9.08 7.58 17.48
N SER A 173 -9.36 6.95 16.33
CA SER A 173 -10.27 5.81 16.21
C SER A 173 -9.56 4.46 16.10
N ALA A 174 -8.23 4.45 16.14
CA ALA A 174 -7.42 3.25 16.06
C ALA A 174 -7.40 2.53 17.42
N GLU A 175 -7.62 1.22 17.41
CA GLU A 175 -7.53 0.40 18.61
C GLU A 175 -6.07 -0.01 18.86
N PRO A 176 -5.64 -0.28 20.11
CA PRO A 176 -4.26 -0.67 20.41
C PRO A 176 -3.76 -1.87 19.58
N GLN A 177 -4.68 -2.78 19.21
CA GLN A 177 -4.39 -3.94 18.37
C GLN A 177 -4.02 -3.59 16.92
N ASP A 178 -4.41 -2.42 16.42
CA ASP A 178 -4.07 -1.96 15.06
C ASP A 178 -2.59 -1.56 14.93
N TYR A 179 -1.90 -1.40 16.07
CA TYR A 179 -0.47 -1.07 16.17
C TYR A 179 0.42 -2.27 16.50
N VAL A 180 -0.17 -3.48 16.54
CA VAL A 180 0.54 -4.73 16.80
C VAL A 180 0.67 -5.49 15.49
N ASP A 181 1.89 -5.81 15.07
CA ASP A 181 2.14 -6.61 13.88
C ASP A 181 1.59 -8.04 14.05
N LEU A 182 1.17 -8.67 12.95
CA LEU A 182 0.52 -10.00 12.93
C LEU A 182 1.31 -11.13 13.62
N ALA A 183 2.63 -10.95 13.83
CA ALA A 183 3.49 -11.94 14.49
C ALA A 183 4.04 -11.49 15.85
N GLU A 184 3.61 -10.33 16.35
CA GLU A 184 4.04 -9.78 17.63
C GLU A 184 2.87 -9.67 18.62
N THR A 185 3.20 -9.65 19.91
CA THR A 185 2.23 -9.40 20.99
C THR A 185 2.44 -8.05 21.66
N SER A 186 3.47 -7.31 21.23
CA SER A 186 3.83 -5.98 21.69
C SER A 186 3.58 -4.96 20.60
N GLU A 187 3.20 -3.74 21.01
CA GLU A 187 3.06 -2.59 20.13
C GLU A 187 4.39 -2.29 19.41
N PHE A 188 4.31 -2.01 18.11
CA PHE A 188 5.48 -1.63 17.31
C PHE A 188 6.12 -0.36 17.87
N ARG A 189 7.33 -0.49 18.44
CA ARG A 189 8.10 0.64 18.96
C ARG A 189 9.23 0.98 17.99
N PRO A 190 9.11 2.07 17.19
CA PRO A 190 10.20 2.48 16.31
C PRO A 190 11.42 2.86 17.14
N GLN A 191 12.44 2.00 17.13
CA GLN A 191 13.75 2.32 17.69
C GLN A 191 14.60 2.95 16.60
N THR A 192 14.90 4.23 16.75
CA THR A 192 15.81 4.94 15.85
C THR A 192 17.24 4.48 16.12
N MET A 193 17.68 3.43 15.43
CA MET A 193 19.11 3.07 15.41
C MET A 193 19.83 3.86 14.32
N ALA A 194 21.08 4.24 14.57
CA ALA A 194 21.93 4.86 13.55
C ALA A 194 22.06 3.91 12.36
N GLY A 195 21.40 4.26 11.25
CA GLY A 195 21.41 3.47 10.03
C GLY A 195 22.79 3.51 9.38
N GLU A 196 23.63 2.51 9.63
CA GLU A 196 24.76 2.19 8.76
C GLU A 196 24.23 1.49 7.49
N CYS A 197 23.68 2.27 6.56
CA CYS A 197 23.30 1.78 5.23
C CYS A 197 23.62 2.86 4.18
N ALA A 198 24.91 3.06 3.91
CA ALA A 198 25.45 3.54 2.63
C ALA A 198 26.99 3.48 2.69
N SER A 199 27.55 2.34 2.27
CA SER A 199 28.92 2.26 1.74
C SER A 199 28.95 1.27 0.58
#